data_AF-A0A4V2T3K6-F1
#
_entry.id   AF-A0A4V2T3K6-F1
#
_cell.length_a   1.000
_cell.length_b   1.000
_cell.length_c   1.000
_cell.angle_alpha   90.00
_cell.angle_beta   90.00
_cell.angle_gamma   90.00
#
_symmetry.space_group_name_H-M   'P 1'
#
loop_
_entity.id
_entity.type
_entity.pdbx_description
1 polymer ?
#
loop_
_entity_poly.entity_id
_entity_poly.type
_entity_poly.pdbx_seq_one_letter_code
_entity_poly.pdbx_strand_id
1 'polypeptide(L)' 'MNINFDSPVIKNFKEYYDQGYRCILYEVDDDDNMFTVHLKNFNNEQTKLIKCEADDGQVLKNYIDRLT' A
#
# COMPACT_ATOMS: atom_id res chain seq x y z
N MET A 1 -3.59 10.33 -17.77
CA MET A 1 -3.58 10.74 -16.35
C MET A 1 -2.14 10.86 -15.90
N ASN A 2 -1.72 12.04 -15.44
CA ASN A 2 -0.47 12.18 -14.69
C ASN A 2 -0.76 11.68 -13.27
N ILE A 3 -0.32 10.47 -12.95
CA ILE A 3 -0.45 9.92 -11.59
C ILE A 3 0.58 10.66 -10.72
N ASN A 4 0.10 11.44 -9.76
CA ASN A 4 0.95 12.11 -8.79
C ASN A 4 1.41 11.09 -7.74
N PHE A 5 2.68 10.72 -7.77
CA PHE A 5 3.26 9.76 -6.82
C PHE A 5 3.80 10.40 -5.53
N ASP A 6 3.59 11.70 -5.32
CA ASP A 6 3.94 12.41 -4.08
C ASP A 6 2.86 12.31 -3.00
N SER A 7 1.94 11.34 -3.08
CA SER A 7 0.96 11.09 -2.03
C SER A 7 1.63 10.58 -0.75
N PRO A 8 1.23 11.07 0.45
CA PRO A 8 1.73 10.56 1.73
C PRO A 8 1.64 9.04 1.88
N VAL A 9 0.61 8.42 1.29
CA VAL A 9 0.41 6.97 1.35
C VAL A 9 1.47 6.19 0.57
N ILE A 10 1.93 6.73 -0.57
CA ILE A 10 3.02 6.15 -1.35
C ILE A 10 4.34 6.27 -0.61
N LYS A 11 4.58 7.41 0.06
CA LYS A 11 5.78 7.59 0.88
C LYS A 11 5.83 6.55 2.00
N ASN A 12 4.73 6.34 2.72
CA ASN A 12 4.63 5.33 3.77
C ASN A 12 4.89 3.91 3.21
N PHE A 13 4.29 3.57 2.06
CA PHE A 13 4.57 2.29 1.41
C PHE A 13 6.04 2.12 1.03
N LYS A 14 6.67 3.15 0.43
CA LYS A 14 8.09 3.13 0.05
C LYS A 14 8.99 2.87 1.27
N GLU A 15 8.73 3.55 2.38
CA GLU A 15 9.49 3.36 3.62
C GLU A 15 9.46 1.90 4.11
N TYR A 16 8.29 1.22 4.05
CA TYR A 16 8.23 -0.21 4.36
C TYR A 16 8.87 -1.08 3.28
N TYR A 17 8.70 -0.73 2.01
CA TYR A 17 9.26 -1.48 0.88
C TYR A 17 10.80 -1.53 0.95
N ASP A 18 11.42 -0.40 1.29
CA ASP A 18 12.87 -0.26 1.49
C ASP A 18 13.38 -1.06 2.70
N GLN A 19 12.52 -1.26 3.70
CA GLN A 19 12.78 -2.15 4.85
C GLN A 19 12.59 -3.64 4.53
N GLY A 20 12.26 -4.00 3.29
CA GLY A 20 12.08 -5.38 2.85
C GLY A 20 10.66 -5.93 3.00
N TYR A 21 9.68 -5.09 3.32
CA TYR A 21 8.29 -5.50 3.26
C TYR A 21 7.79 -5.60 1.82
N ARG A 22 6.87 -6.53 1.56
CA ARG A 22 6.19 -6.70 0.28
C ARG A 22 4.69 -6.74 0.49
N CYS A 23 3.96 -6.19 -0.47
CA CYS A 23 2.51 -6.34 -0.52
C CYS A 23 2.15 -7.81 -0.73
N ILE A 24 1.23 -8.32 0.08
CA ILE A 24 0.68 -9.68 -0.07
C ILE A 24 -0.81 -9.66 -0.44
N LEU A 25 -1.52 -8.60 -0.06
CA LEU A 25 -2.94 -8.42 -0.32
C LEU A 25 -3.27 -6.94 -0.19
N TYR A 26 -4.25 -6.47 -0.96
CA TYR A 26 -4.99 -5.27 -0.65
C TYR A 26 -6.49 -5.55 -0.73
N GLU A 27 -7.27 -4.81 0.04
CA GLU A 27 -8.73 -4.93 0.09
C GLU A 27 -9.36 -3.53 0.25
N VAL A 28 -10.60 -3.39 -0.19
CA VAL A 28 -11.45 -2.23 0.11
C VAL A 28 -12.58 -2.75 0.97
N ASP A 29 -12.76 -2.15 2.13
CA ASP A 29 -13.88 -2.46 3.02
C ASP A 29 -15.10 -1.64 2.56
N ASP A 30 -16.18 -2.35 2.21
CA ASP A 30 -17.41 -1.74 1.68
C ASP A 30 -18.20 -0.99 2.77
N ASP A 31 -17.98 -1.30 4.06
CA ASP A 31 -18.69 -0.68 5.18
C ASP A 31 -18.09 0.68 5.56
N ASP A 32 -16.77 0.84 5.47
CA ASP A 32 -16.06 2.07 5.85
C ASP A 32 -15.35 2.79 4.70
N ASN A 33 -15.41 2.24 3.48
CA ASN A 33 -14.78 2.76 2.26
C ASN A 33 -13.25 2.94 2.38
N MET A 34 -12.60 2.14 3.24
CA MET A 34 -11.17 2.21 3.45
C MET A 34 -10.43 1.13 2.65
N PHE A 35 -9.36 1.57 1.99
CA PHE A 35 -8.40 0.70 1.33
C PHE A 35 -7.32 0.27 2.31
N THR A 36 -7.12 -1.04 2.47
CA THR A 36 -6.11 -1.62 3.35
C THR A 36 -5.11 -2.44 2.55
N VAL A 37 -3.82 -2.16 2.72
CA VAL A 37 -2.71 -2.95 2.18
C VAL A 37 -2.06 -3.76 3.30
N HIS A 38 -1.98 -5.06 3.09
CA HIS A 38 -1.29 -6.00 3.95
C HIS A 38 0.14 -6.19 3.46
N LEU A 39 1.10 -5.90 4.33
CA LEU A 39 2.53 -6.02 4.05
C LEU A 39 3.16 -7.14 4.90
N LYS A 40 4.03 -7.94 4.29
CA LYS A 40 4.83 -8.98 4.97
C LYS A 40 6.32 -8.74 4.71
N ASN A 41 7.13 -8.80 5.76
CA ASN A 41 8.56 -8.97 5.64
C ASN A 41 8.90 -10.44 5.90
N PHE A 42 9.47 -11.11 4.91
CA PHE A 42 9.76 -12.55 4.97
C PHE A 42 11.05 -12.88 5.72
N ASN A 43 11.94 -11.90 5.92
CA ASN A 43 13.19 -12.11 6.63
C ASN A 43 13.01 -12.17 8.16
N ASN A 44 12.04 -11.41 8.68
CA ASN A 44 11.78 -11.30 10.12
C ASN A 44 10.34 -11.66 10.51
N GLU A 45 9.56 -12.17 9.54
CA GLU A 45 8.16 -12.58 9.69
C GLU A 45 7.20 -11.49 10.18
N GLN A 46 7.58 -10.22 10.16
CA GLN A 46 6.70 -9.12 10.60
C GLN A 46 5.64 -8.77 9.55
N THR A 47 4.48 -8.30 10.03
CA THR A 47 3.41 -7.74 9.20
C THR A 47 3.14 -6.29 9.54
N LYS A 48 2.68 -5.53 8.54
CA LYS A 48 2.23 -4.13 8.68
C LYS A 48 0.98 -3.91 7.84
N LEU A 49 0.20 -2.91 8.24
CA LEU A 49 -0.98 -2.46 7.51
C LEU A 49 -0.78 -1.00 7.11
N ILE A 50 -1.15 -0.67 5.88
CA ILE A 50 -1.39 0.70 5.46
C ILE A 50 -2.88 0.81 5.20
N LYS A 51 -3.54 1.74 5.88
CA LYS A 51 -4.98 2.02 5.71
C LYS A 51 -5.16 3.46 5.27
N CYS A 52 -5.94 3.68 4.22
CA CYS A 52 -6.25 4.99 3.64
C CYS A 52 -7.65 4.98 3.02
N GLU A 53 -8.15 6.15 2.64
CA GLU A 53 -9.39 6.27 1.87
C GLU A 53 -9.26 5.54 0.51
N ALA A 54 -10.38 5.08 -0.04
CA ALA A 54 -10.41 4.34 -1.32
C ALA A 54 -9.73 5.09 -2.49
N ASP A 55 -9.90 6.41 -2.59
CA ASP A 55 -9.32 7.22 -3.67
C ASP A 55 -7.78 7.23 -3.62
N ASP A 56 -7.21 7.44 -2.43
CA ASP A 56 -5.75 7.33 -2.20
C ASP A 56 -5.27 5.89 -2.39
N GLY A 57 -6.10 4.92 -1.99
CA GLY A 57 -5.89 3.49 -2.19
C GLY A 57 -5.74 3.11 -3.66
N GLN A 58 -6.55 3.70 -4.54
CA GLN A 58 -6.46 3.44 -5.98
C GLN A 58 -5.13 3.97 -6.56
N VAL A 59 -4.63 5.10 -6.07
CA VAL A 59 -3.30 5.64 -6.44
C VAL A 59 -2.19 4.71 -5.94
N LEU A 60 -2.29 4.23 -4.69
CA LEU A 60 -1.34 3.29 -4.10
C LEU A 60 -1.32 1.95 -4.85
N LYS A 61 -2.49 1.39 -5.17
CA LYS A 61 -2.63 0.16 -5.95
C LYS A 61 -1.90 0.27 -7.29
N ASN A 62 -2.17 1.35 -8.03
CA ASN A 62 -1.53 1.61 -9.32
C ASN A 62 0.00 1.76 -9.20
N TYR A 63 0.49 2.25 -8.07
CA TYR A 63 1.93 2.31 -7.79
C TYR A 63 2.51 0.91 -7.51
N ILE A 64 1.85 0.10 -6.65
CA ILE A 64 2.26 -1.26 -6.31
C ILE A 64 2.31 -2.15 -7.56
N ASP A 65 1.25 -2.11 -8.39
CA ASP A 65 1.14 -2.90 -9.62
C ASP A 65 2.25 -2.61 -10.65
N ARG A 66 2.99 -1.50 -10.51
CA ARG A 66 4.13 -1.15 -11.38
C ARG A 66 5.48 -1.65 -10.85
N LEU A 67 5.54 -2.08 -9.59
CA LEU A 67 6.75 -2.59 -8.95
C LEU A 67 6.89 -4.12 -9.09
N THR A 68 5.76 -4.81 -9.30
CA THR A 68 5.63 -6.26 -9.51
C THR A 68 5.58 -6.58 -10.99
#